data_AF-A0A4P7YZD3-F1
#
_entry.id   AF-A0A4P7YZD3-F1
#
_cell.length_a   1.000
_cell.length_b   1.000
_cell.length_c   1.000
_cell.angle_alpha   90.00
_cell.angle_beta   90.00
_cell.angle_gamma   90.00
#
_symmetry.space_group_name_H-M   'P 1'
#
loop_
_entity.id
_entity.type
_entity.pdbx_description
1 polymer ?
#
loop_
_entity_poly.entity_id
_entity_poly.type
_entity_poly.pdbx_seq_one_letter_code
_entity_poly.pdbx_strand_id
1 'polypeptide(L)'
;MRVKRSGGEGLQLLPQPGRIALRHAKQNLQRSGFDHELHAAMIADSEFPVKLLFASGEPFLRALPAADFVREAAHVLAELNAIHPFREGNGRTQLSYLTLLADQAGHPLALERLDPAAMLAAMVVSFAGDEKPLATLIAGMIEA
;
A
#
# COMPACT_ATOMS: atom_id res chain seq x y z
N MET A 1 1.89 43.15 22.34
CA MET A 1 0.99 43.28 21.17
C MET A 1 0.96 41.93 20.44
N ARG A 2 -0.23 41.44 20.12
CA ARG A 2 -0.54 40.06 19.69
C ARG A 2 -1.05 40.11 18.25
N VAL A 3 -0.48 39.35 17.32
CA VAL A 3 -1.06 39.03 15.99
C VAL A 3 -0.46 37.68 15.56
N LYS A 4 -1.12 36.56 15.88
CA LYS A 4 -2.13 35.75 15.13
C LYS A 4 -1.52 34.71 14.18
N ARG A 5 -1.93 33.45 14.40
CA ARG A 5 -1.76 32.28 13.52
C ARG A 5 -2.68 32.39 12.29
N SER A 6 -2.20 31.86 11.18
CA SER A 6 -2.94 31.37 10.00
C SER A 6 -1.96 30.42 9.30
N GLY A 7 -2.20 29.12 9.11
CA GLY A 7 -3.43 28.45 8.71
C GLY A 7 -3.19 27.91 7.30
N GLY A 8 -3.02 26.58 7.16
CA GLY A 8 -2.96 25.90 5.87
C GLY A 8 -1.81 24.90 5.71
N GLU A 9 -1.76 23.84 6.52
CA GLU A 9 -1.00 22.64 6.16
C GLU A 9 -1.84 21.86 5.14
N GLY A 10 -1.57 22.10 3.86
CA GLY A 10 -2.08 21.26 2.78
C GLY A 10 -1.43 19.89 2.87
N LEU A 11 -2.21 18.83 2.65
CA LEU A 11 -1.70 17.49 2.42
C LEU A 11 -0.61 17.57 1.33
N GLN A 12 0.65 17.46 1.73
CA GLN A 12 1.76 17.41 0.80
C GLN A 12 1.79 15.99 0.24
N LEU A 13 1.39 15.86 -1.03
CA LEU A 13 1.59 14.65 -1.82
C LEU A 13 3.05 14.21 -1.68
N LEU A 14 3.25 13.06 -1.03
CA LEU A 14 4.57 12.49 -0.80
C LEU A 14 5.18 12.08 -2.14
N PRO A 15 6.52 12.21 -2.30
CA PRO A 15 7.19 11.76 -3.51
C PRO A 15 6.99 10.26 -3.68
N GLN A 16 6.43 9.88 -4.83
CA GLN A 16 6.29 8.49 -5.28
C GLN A 16 7.66 7.78 -5.16
N PRO A 17 7.75 6.58 -4.57
CA PRO A 17 9.00 5.84 -4.51
C PRO A 17 9.60 5.74 -5.92
N GLY A 18 10.84 6.22 -6.05
CA GLY A 18 11.47 6.43 -7.34
C GLY A 18 11.55 5.13 -8.15
N ARG A 19 11.21 5.22 -9.44
CA ARG A 19 11.27 4.15 -10.47
C ARG A 19 12.55 3.28 -10.47
N ILE A 20 13.60 3.70 -9.78
CA ILE A 20 14.89 3.01 -9.64
C ILE A 20 14.77 1.80 -8.68
N ALA A 21 14.11 1.94 -7.53
CA ALA A 21 13.97 0.86 -6.55
C ALA A 21 13.23 -0.36 -7.14
N LEU A 22 12.13 -0.11 -7.87
CA LEU A 22 11.35 -1.13 -8.58
C LEU A 22 12.13 -1.81 -9.72
N ARG A 23 13.01 -1.09 -10.43
CA ARG A 23 13.78 -1.64 -11.55
C ARG A 23 14.85 -2.64 -11.08
N HIS A 24 15.47 -2.38 -9.93
CA HIS A 24 16.46 -3.26 -9.32
C HIS A 24 15.82 -4.50 -8.69
N ALA A 25 14.66 -4.36 -8.03
CA ALA A 25 13.89 -5.48 -7.50
C ALA A 25 13.46 -6.46 -8.62
N LYS A 26 13.03 -5.93 -9.78
CA LYS A 26 12.55 -6.70 -10.93
C LYS A 26 13.65 -7.54 -11.63
N GLN A 27 14.88 -7.03 -11.70
CA GLN A 27 16.01 -7.78 -12.29
C GLN A 27 16.55 -8.89 -11.36
N ASN A 28 16.34 -8.75 -10.05
CA ASN A 28 16.88 -9.66 -9.06
C ASN A 28 15.91 -10.80 -8.69
N LEU A 29 14.59 -10.57 -8.73
CA LEU A 29 13.58 -11.62 -8.52
C LEU A 29 13.63 -12.75 -9.56
N GLN A 30 14.07 -12.44 -10.80
CA GLN A 30 14.25 -13.47 -11.84
C GLN A 30 15.52 -14.30 -11.66
N ARG A 31 16.39 -13.94 -10.70
CA ARG A 31 17.71 -14.57 -10.51
C ARG A 31 17.88 -15.29 -9.19
N SER A 32 17.27 -14.82 -8.10
CA SER A 32 17.48 -15.43 -6.78
C SER A 32 16.24 -16.16 -6.30
N GLY A 33 16.39 -17.45 -6.05
CA GLY A 33 15.63 -18.08 -4.98
C GLY A 33 16.00 -17.38 -3.68
N PHE A 34 15.24 -16.34 -3.32
CA PHE A 34 15.26 -15.63 -2.04
C PHE A 34 16.64 -15.38 -1.42
N ASP A 35 17.36 -14.37 -1.91
CA ASP A 35 18.54 -13.81 -1.20
C ASP A 35 18.09 -12.82 -0.12
N HIS A 36 18.40 -13.11 1.14
CA HIS A 36 18.08 -12.29 2.32
C HIS A 36 18.65 -10.85 2.25
N GLU A 37 19.73 -10.63 1.52
CA GLU A 37 20.42 -9.34 1.40
C GLU A 37 19.61 -8.33 0.56
N LEU A 38 18.92 -8.82 -0.48
CA LEU A 38 18.02 -8.04 -1.33
C LEU A 38 16.78 -7.57 -0.58
N HIS A 39 16.29 -8.43 0.31
CA HIS A 39 15.15 -8.14 1.18
C HIS A 39 15.48 -7.01 2.17
N ALA A 40 16.67 -7.09 2.79
CA ALA A 40 17.18 -6.06 3.69
C ALA A 40 17.42 -4.72 2.96
N ALA A 41 17.94 -4.76 1.73
CA ALA A 41 18.13 -3.55 0.92
C ALA A 41 16.81 -2.89 0.52
N MET A 42 15.78 -3.66 0.14
CA MET A 42 14.45 -3.11 -0.17
C MET A 42 13.78 -2.47 1.06
N ILE A 43 13.96 -3.06 2.24
CA ILE A 43 13.49 -2.49 3.51
C ILE A 43 14.27 -1.22 3.89
N ALA A 44 15.57 -1.17 3.59
CA ALA A 44 16.44 -0.03 3.93
C ALA A 44 16.27 1.18 2.98
N ASP A 45 16.02 0.95 1.69
CA ASP A 45 15.80 2.01 0.69
C ASP A 45 14.34 2.48 0.63
N SER A 46 13.40 1.76 1.24
CA SER A 46 12.06 2.30 1.44
C SER A 46 12.13 3.41 2.49
N GLU A 47 12.13 4.68 2.06
CA GLU A 47 11.92 5.83 2.95
C GLU A 47 10.55 5.78 3.69
N PHE A 48 9.73 4.76 3.39
CA PHE A 48 8.42 4.47 3.98
C PHE A 48 8.37 3.13 4.75
N PRO A 49 9.23 2.86 5.76
CA PRO A 49 9.30 1.52 6.34
C PRO A 49 8.38 1.44 7.56
N VAL A 50 7.37 0.56 7.53
CA VAL A 50 6.76 -0.09 8.72
C VAL A 50 6.02 0.82 9.72
N LYS A 51 6.26 2.14 9.73
CA LYS A 51 5.61 3.12 10.60
C LYS A 51 4.10 3.20 10.34
N LEU A 52 3.69 2.82 9.13
CA LEU A 52 2.29 2.68 8.70
C LEU A 52 1.61 1.38 9.13
N LEU A 53 2.37 0.32 9.44
CA LEU A 53 1.79 -0.91 9.99
C LEU A 53 1.17 -0.67 11.38
N PHE A 54 1.62 0.39 12.05
CA PHE A 54 1.21 0.75 13.40
C PHE A 54 0.94 2.25 13.52
N ALA A 55 0.31 2.90 12.52
CA ALA A 55 0.09 4.35 12.50
C ALA A 55 -0.35 4.85 13.89
N SER A 56 0.64 5.36 14.63
CA SER A 56 0.55 5.56 16.06
C SER A 56 0.02 6.97 16.26
N GLY A 57 -1.30 7.09 16.35
CA GLY A 57 -1.99 8.31 16.80
C GLY A 57 -2.45 9.29 15.70
N GLU A 58 -1.99 9.18 14.46
CA GLU A 58 -2.44 10.05 13.35
C GLU A 58 -3.53 9.39 12.49
N PRO A 59 -4.46 10.16 11.89
CA PRO A 59 -5.55 9.64 11.06
C PRO A 59 -5.02 9.15 9.69
N PHE A 60 -4.43 7.96 9.67
CA PHE A 60 -3.95 7.34 8.44
C PHE A 60 -5.11 6.88 7.55
N LEU A 61 -5.25 7.50 6.38
CA LEU A 61 -6.32 7.30 5.39
C LEU A 61 -7.76 7.42 5.92
N ARG A 62 -7.94 7.98 7.12
CA ARG A 62 -9.27 8.15 7.72
C ARG A 62 -10.01 9.33 7.09
N ALA A 63 -11.33 9.20 7.00
CA ALA A 63 -12.23 10.24 6.51
C ALA A 63 -11.95 10.72 5.06
N LEU A 64 -11.28 9.91 4.25
CA LEU A 64 -11.15 10.15 2.82
C LEU A 64 -12.45 9.76 2.10
N PRO A 65 -12.84 10.46 1.02
CA PRO A 65 -13.83 9.95 0.08
C PRO A 65 -13.41 8.59 -0.48
N ALA A 66 -14.36 7.72 -0.80
CA ALA A 66 -14.09 6.35 -1.23
C ALA A 66 -13.08 6.27 -2.40
N ALA A 67 -13.19 7.17 -3.39
CA ALA A 67 -12.28 7.21 -4.52
C ALA A 67 -10.81 7.50 -4.12
N ASP A 68 -10.60 8.41 -3.16
CA ASP A 68 -9.27 8.73 -2.65
C ASP A 68 -8.73 7.62 -1.75
N PHE A 69 -9.58 7.07 -0.89
CA PHE A 69 -9.25 5.92 -0.06
C PHE A 69 -8.76 4.74 -0.92
N VAL A 70 -9.52 4.37 -1.95
CA VAL A 70 -9.18 3.26 -2.85
C VAL A 70 -7.82 3.46 -3.51
N ARG A 71 -7.55 4.68 -4.00
CA ARG A 71 -6.28 5.00 -4.67
C ARG A 71 -5.11 4.88 -3.71
N GLU A 72 -5.21 5.45 -2.51
CA GLU A 72 -4.14 5.40 -1.51
C GLU A 72 -3.96 3.99 -0.94
N ALA A 73 -5.05 3.26 -0.69
CA ALA A 73 -4.99 1.88 -0.22
C ALA A 73 -4.32 0.96 -1.24
N ALA A 74 -4.60 1.13 -2.54
CA ALA A 74 -3.91 0.40 -3.60
C ALA A 74 -2.41 0.69 -3.62
N HIS A 75 -2.01 1.94 -3.45
CA HIS A 75 -0.61 2.34 -3.40
C HIS A 75 0.13 1.69 -2.22
N VAL A 76 -0.42 1.82 -1.01
CA VAL A 76 0.15 1.21 0.21
C VAL A 76 0.28 -0.30 0.05
N LEU A 77 -0.72 -0.95 -0.54
CA LEU A 77 -0.73 -2.38 -0.74
C LEU A 77 0.28 -2.83 -1.80
N ALA A 78 0.51 -2.02 -2.84
CA ALA A 78 1.55 -2.25 -3.85
C ALA A 78 2.96 -2.11 -3.26
N GLU A 79 3.20 -1.12 -2.41
CA GLU A 79 4.47 -0.96 -1.68
C GLU A 79 4.72 -2.15 -0.75
N LEU A 80 3.70 -2.55 0.03
CA LEU A 80 3.79 -3.72 0.91
C LEU A 80 4.04 -5.02 0.13
N ASN A 81 3.46 -5.14 -1.08
CA ASN A 81 3.70 -6.26 -1.97
C ASN A 81 5.14 -6.29 -2.52
N ALA A 82 5.70 -5.12 -2.85
CA ALA A 82 7.08 -5.04 -3.31
C ALA A 82 8.08 -5.43 -2.21
N ILE A 83 7.85 -5.00 -0.97
CA ILE A 83 8.71 -5.33 0.17
C ILE A 83 8.61 -6.81 0.55
N HIS A 84 7.42 -7.42 0.42
CA HIS A 84 7.16 -8.84 0.72
C HIS A 84 7.77 -9.29 2.08
N PRO A 85 7.42 -8.63 3.20
CA PRO A 85 8.21 -8.62 4.44
C PRO A 85 8.30 -9.96 5.19
N PHE A 86 7.47 -10.95 4.87
CA PHE A 86 7.46 -12.23 5.57
C PHE A 86 8.02 -13.36 4.69
N ARG A 87 8.60 -14.38 5.34
CA ARG A 87 9.03 -15.63 4.66
C ARG A 87 7.84 -16.34 3.99
N GLU A 88 6.70 -16.38 4.68
CA GLU A 88 5.44 -16.94 4.21
C GLU A 88 4.26 -16.13 4.75
N GLY A 89 3.11 -16.20 4.07
CA GLY A 89 1.87 -15.60 4.55
C GLY A 89 1.62 -14.15 4.13
N ASN A 90 2.46 -13.56 3.26
CA ASN A 90 2.30 -12.17 2.81
C ASN A 90 0.90 -11.85 2.30
N GLY A 91 0.32 -12.67 1.42
CA GLY A 91 -1.03 -12.44 0.90
C GLY A 91 -2.11 -12.40 1.99
N ARG A 92 -2.03 -13.27 3.01
CA ARG A 92 -2.96 -13.28 4.15
C ARG A 92 -2.80 -12.03 5.01
N THR A 93 -1.56 -11.62 5.29
CA THR A 93 -1.28 -10.42 6.07
C THR A 93 -1.70 -9.15 5.33
N GLN A 94 -1.41 -9.06 4.03
CA GLN A 94 -1.82 -7.96 3.15
C GLN A 94 -3.34 -7.79 3.12
N LEU A 95 -4.08 -8.89 2.92
CA LEU A 95 -5.55 -8.85 2.93
C LEU A 95 -6.12 -8.46 4.29
N SER A 96 -5.56 -9.01 5.37
CA SER A 96 -5.98 -8.66 6.74
C SER A 96 -5.71 -7.18 7.04
N TYR A 97 -4.55 -6.68 6.63
CA TYR A 97 -4.18 -5.27 6.79
C TYR A 97 -5.13 -4.35 6.00
N LEU A 98 -5.39 -4.65 4.73
CA LEU A 98 -6.34 -3.90 3.91
C LEU A 98 -7.73 -3.87 4.56
N THR A 99 -8.20 -5.01 5.06
CA THR A 99 -9.53 -5.11 5.71
C THR A 99 -9.63 -4.20 6.93
N LEU A 100 -8.62 -4.23 7.82
CA LEU A 100 -8.57 -3.39 9.01
C LEU A 100 -8.45 -1.89 8.65
N LEU A 101 -7.62 -1.58 7.64
CA LEU A 101 -7.43 -0.22 7.17
C LEU A 101 -8.72 0.37 6.60
N ALA A 102 -9.45 -0.43 5.82
CA ALA A 102 -10.71 -0.02 5.22
C ALA A 102 -11.82 0.19 6.25
N ASP A 103 -11.93 -0.71 7.23
CA ASP A 103 -12.84 -0.57 8.37
C ASP A 103 -12.56 0.73 9.16
N GLN A 104 -11.30 0.97 9.50
CA GLN A 104 -10.88 2.20 10.21
C GLN A 104 -11.09 3.49 9.39
N ALA A 105 -11.09 3.38 8.06
CA ALA A 105 -11.31 4.51 7.16
C ALA A 105 -12.81 4.78 6.91
N GLY A 106 -13.71 3.90 7.34
CA GLY A 106 -15.16 3.99 7.10
C GLY A 106 -15.61 3.42 5.76
N HIS A 107 -14.82 2.53 5.16
CA HIS A 107 -15.07 1.88 3.87
C HIS A 107 -14.99 0.35 4.01
N PRO A 108 -15.86 -0.30 4.81
CA PRO A 108 -15.78 -1.75 5.03
C PRO A 108 -15.83 -2.54 3.72
N LEU A 109 -15.13 -3.68 3.69
CA LEU A 109 -14.98 -4.52 2.50
C LEU A 109 -15.82 -5.79 2.61
N ALA A 110 -16.65 -6.04 1.60
CA ALA A 110 -17.34 -7.31 1.37
C ALA A 110 -16.35 -8.32 0.80
N LEU A 111 -15.65 -9.05 1.68
CA LEU A 111 -14.61 -10.02 1.29
C LEU A 111 -15.14 -11.17 0.44
N GLU A 112 -16.45 -11.43 0.47
CA GLU A 112 -17.11 -12.42 -0.39
C GLU A 112 -17.05 -12.03 -1.87
N ARG A 113 -16.78 -10.75 -2.19
CA ARG A 113 -16.58 -10.24 -3.56
C ARG A 113 -15.14 -10.37 -4.05
N LEU A 114 -14.20 -10.81 -3.19
CA LEU A 114 -12.81 -10.98 -3.56
C LEU A 114 -12.67 -12.13 -4.56
N ASP A 115 -12.13 -11.82 -5.74
CA ASP A 115 -11.61 -12.82 -6.68
C ASP A 115 -10.10 -13.01 -6.43
N PRO A 116 -9.67 -14.17 -5.91
CA PRO A 116 -8.25 -14.43 -5.62
C PRO A 116 -7.36 -14.36 -6.86
N ALA A 117 -7.85 -14.79 -8.03
CA ALA A 117 -7.09 -14.80 -9.27
C ALA A 117 -6.89 -13.38 -9.80
N ALA A 118 -7.95 -12.56 -9.76
CA ALA A 118 -7.86 -11.16 -10.14
C ALA A 118 -6.96 -10.38 -9.18
N MET A 119 -7.04 -10.63 -7.87
CA MET A 119 -6.19 -10.01 -6.87
C MET A 119 -4.71 -10.33 -7.10
N LEU A 120 -4.39 -11.60 -7.36
CA LEU A 120 -3.03 -12.02 -7.70
C LEU A 120 -2.53 -11.32 -8.97
N ALA A 121 -3.34 -11.26 -10.02
CA ALA A 121 -2.98 -10.59 -11.26
C ALA A 121 -2.72 -9.09 -11.03
N ALA A 122 -3.57 -8.42 -10.26
CA ALA A 122 -3.40 -7.02 -9.91
C ALA A 122 -2.14 -6.75 -9.08
N MET A 123 -1.77 -7.66 -8.17
CA MET A 123 -0.53 -7.59 -7.39
C MET A 123 0.73 -7.74 -8.27
N VAL A 124 0.68 -8.61 -9.28
CA VAL A 124 1.78 -8.74 -10.25
C VAL A 124 1.92 -7.47 -11.09
N VAL A 125 0.81 -6.88 -11.51
CA VAL A 125 0.79 -5.65 -12.31
C VAL A 125 1.20 -4.42 -11.46
N SER A 126 0.83 -4.36 -10.18
CA SER A 126 1.24 -3.29 -9.27
C SER A 126 2.76 -3.30 -9.03
N PHE A 127 3.39 -4.48 -8.98
CA PHE A 127 4.84 -4.60 -8.94
C PHE A 127 5.54 -4.05 -10.21
N ALA A 128 4.83 -3.99 -11.34
CA ALA A 128 5.31 -3.34 -12.56
C ALA A 128 5.04 -1.82 -12.59
N GLY A 129 4.40 -1.27 -11.55
CA GLY A 129 4.10 0.15 -11.37
C GLY A 129 2.71 0.59 -11.82
N ASP A 130 1.81 -0.34 -12.18
CA ASP A 130 0.41 0.00 -12.49
C ASP A 130 -0.53 -0.52 -11.39
N GLU A 131 -0.97 0.40 -10.55
CA GLU A 131 -1.81 0.13 -9.37
C GLU A 131 -3.32 0.19 -9.70
N LYS A 132 -3.70 0.62 -10.92
CA LYS A 132 -5.10 0.81 -11.30
C LYS A 132 -5.94 -0.47 -11.21
N PRO A 133 -5.44 -1.65 -11.62
CA PRO A 133 -6.21 -2.88 -11.44
C PRO A 133 -6.48 -3.18 -9.96
N LEU A 134 -5.51 -2.90 -9.09
CA LEU A 134 -5.62 -3.13 -7.65
C LEU A 134 -6.65 -2.16 -7.03
N ALA A 135 -6.60 -0.89 -7.40
CA ALA A 135 -7.61 0.10 -7.02
C ALA A 135 -9.02 -0.31 -7.47
N THR A 136 -9.16 -0.79 -8.70
CA THR A 136 -10.45 -1.24 -9.25
C THR A 136 -11.04 -2.39 -8.43
N LEU A 137 -10.21 -3.35 -8.03
CA LEU A 137 -10.65 -4.46 -7.19
C LEU A 137 -11.06 -4.00 -5.79
N ILE A 138 -10.28 -3.12 -5.17
CA ILE A 138 -10.62 -2.57 -3.85
C ILE A 138 -11.95 -1.82 -3.91
N ALA A 139 -12.16 -0.98 -4.93
CA ALA A 139 -13.44 -0.28 -5.11
C ALA A 139 -14.63 -1.24 -5.25
N GLY A 140 -14.47 -2.35 -5.99
CA GLY A 140 -15.53 -3.35 -6.14
C GLY A 140 -15.88 -4.10 -4.85
N MET A 141 -14.96 -4.12 -3.88
CA MET A 141 -15.17 -4.76 -2.59
C MET A 141 -15.81 -3.84 -1.55
N ILE A 142 -15.82 -2.51 -1.73
CA ILE A 142 -16.45 -1.59 -0.76
C ILE A 142 -17.95 -1.89 -0.63
N GLU A 143 -18.42 -1.98 0.62
CA GLU A 143 -19.84 -2.09 0.94
C GLU A 143 -20.57 -0.79 0.56
N ALA A 144 -21.76 -0.92 -0.01
CA ALA A 144 -22.55 0.20 -0.53
C ALA A 144 -23.45 0.83 0.55
#